data_AF-A0A962IG13-F1
#
_entry.id   AF-A0A962IG13-F1
#
_cell.length_a   1.000
_cell.length_b   1.000
_cell.length_c   1.000
_cell.angle_alpha   90.00
_cell.angle_beta   90.00
_cell.angle_gamma   90.00
#
_symmetry.space_group_name_H-M   'P 1'
#
loop_
_entity.id
_entity.type
_entity.pdbx_description
1 polymer ?
#
loop_
_entity_poly.entity_id
_entity_poly.type
_entity_poly.pdbx_seq_one_letter_code
_entity_poly.pdbx_strand_id
1 'polypeptide(L)'
;PNQTLLPGDWKSLPAYLMSAGDSLALNVVQRGAVVEGSNELNLERSMWLDFDGGGYTLRDRLSGELQQQSRLGVLPELKLGRVRIDNQPQFITEGGQDNSAGVEIRRAHINLEAESRYEGSRSQLPVNGWQQDLKSVQTTLYLPPGWKLFSAAGADNVPASWLMEWSLLDLFLVLIIALAVGYLYGWPWGGFALLALVLVWQEAGAPRFVWLNLLAVLALWRVMPAGRLKQWLGYYRWFSLLLIVLVLVPYMIHTVRIGLYPQLESAGYGSSYLQVGIAMDTQPSQAMPEAEMNVQMEATMDGAALEEYAQTKRMPAPPPAPIARQSAPLVKKSYRNQVDLSALDPNSVVQTGPGLPDWQGWRSVSLVWSGPVRPDETSR
;
A
#
# COMPACT_ATOMS: atom_id res chain seq x y z
N PRO A 1 3.47 20.87 56.59
CA PRO A 1 3.04 21.93 57.54
C PRO A 1 3.15 21.47 59.01
N ASN A 2 4.35 21.55 59.60
CA ASN A 2 4.58 21.06 60.97
C ASN A 2 4.31 22.10 62.07
N GLN A 3 4.08 23.37 61.71
CA GLN A 3 3.84 24.49 62.63
C GLN A 3 2.40 25.02 62.60
N THR A 4 1.46 24.30 61.98
CA THR A 4 0.04 24.69 61.89
C THR A 4 -0.81 23.98 62.95
N LEU A 5 -1.84 24.64 63.47
CA LEU A 5 -2.86 24.08 64.39
C LEU A 5 -3.83 23.08 63.72
N LEU A 6 -3.51 22.58 62.51
CA LEU A 6 -4.35 21.64 61.78
C LEU A 6 -4.48 20.31 62.57
N PRO A 7 -5.69 19.72 62.61
CA PRO A 7 -5.90 18.38 63.17
C PRO A 7 -4.94 17.36 62.56
N GLY A 8 -4.53 16.35 63.35
CA GLY A 8 -3.51 15.38 62.96
C GLY A 8 -3.78 14.72 61.60
N ASP A 9 -5.04 14.30 61.40
CA ASP A 9 -5.48 13.60 60.19
C ASP A 9 -5.33 14.46 58.92
N TRP A 10 -5.41 15.78 59.07
CA TRP A 10 -5.43 16.74 57.94
C TRP A 10 -4.03 17.20 57.54
N LYS A 11 -3.00 16.91 58.36
CA LYS A 11 -1.60 17.25 58.02
C LYS A 11 -1.07 16.49 56.81
N SER A 12 -1.73 15.39 56.43
CA SER A 12 -1.42 14.57 55.26
C SER A 12 -1.93 15.16 53.95
N LEU A 13 -2.86 16.12 54.01
CA LEU A 13 -3.50 16.74 52.85
C LEU A 13 -2.80 18.05 52.46
N PRO A 14 -2.87 18.46 51.18
CA PRO A 14 -2.46 19.80 50.76
C PRO A 14 -3.23 20.86 51.54
N ALA A 15 -2.51 21.79 52.16
CA ALA A 15 -3.09 22.89 52.92
C ALA A 15 -2.67 24.23 52.30
N TYR A 16 -3.64 25.10 52.09
CA TYR A 16 -3.45 26.43 51.51
C TYR A 16 -3.89 27.49 52.52
N LEU A 17 -3.12 28.57 52.66
CA LEU A 17 -3.45 29.68 53.53
C LEU A 17 -4.41 30.63 52.77
N MET A 18 -5.52 31.00 53.40
CA MET A 18 -6.48 31.97 52.86
C MET A 18 -6.82 33.02 53.92
N SER A 19 -6.93 34.27 53.50
CA SER A 19 -7.33 35.41 54.33
C SER A 19 -8.81 35.75 54.14
N ALA A 20 -9.38 36.54 55.06
CA ALA A 20 -10.76 37.00 54.94
C ALA A 20 -10.94 37.88 53.70
N GLY A 21 -11.79 37.45 52.77
CA GLY A 21 -12.02 38.12 51.48
C GLY A 21 -11.40 37.40 50.27
N ASP A 22 -10.54 36.39 50.49
CA ASP A 22 -9.97 35.59 49.41
C ASP A 22 -11.02 34.65 48.79
N SER A 23 -10.95 34.45 47.48
CA SER A 23 -11.80 33.51 46.75
C SER A 23 -11.02 32.30 46.26
N LEU A 24 -11.53 31.10 46.53
CA LEU A 24 -10.97 29.85 46.00
C LEU A 24 -11.59 29.57 44.63
N ALA A 25 -10.79 29.67 43.57
CA ALA A 25 -11.18 29.24 42.23
C ALA A 25 -10.64 27.83 41.95
N LEU A 26 -11.53 26.85 41.87
CA LEU A 26 -11.19 25.50 41.45
C LEU A 26 -11.35 25.40 39.93
N ASN A 27 -10.23 25.43 39.21
CA ASN A 27 -10.22 25.12 37.79
C ASN A 27 -10.08 23.62 37.61
N VAL A 28 -11.12 22.99 37.07
CA VAL A 28 -11.06 21.58 36.69
C VAL A 28 -10.13 21.46 35.49
N VAL A 29 -8.90 21.01 35.73
CA VAL A 29 -7.92 20.76 34.66
C VAL A 29 -8.28 19.49 33.91
N GLN A 30 -8.79 18.46 34.61
CA GLN A 30 -9.10 17.15 34.02
C GLN A 30 -10.09 16.35 34.88
N ARG A 31 -10.86 15.45 34.26
CA ARG A 31 -11.75 14.50 34.94
C ARG A 31 -11.48 13.09 34.38
N GLY A 32 -11.14 12.14 35.25
CA GLY A 32 -10.90 10.74 34.88
C GLY A 32 -9.46 10.28 35.09
N ALA A 33 -9.18 9.01 34.77
CA ALA A 33 -7.86 8.43 34.86
C ALA A 33 -6.93 9.03 33.78
N VAL A 34 -5.64 9.14 34.11
CA VAL A 34 -4.60 9.45 33.13
C VAL A 34 -4.61 8.33 32.09
N VAL A 35 -5.03 8.64 30.87
CA VAL A 35 -4.78 7.75 29.74
C VAL A 35 -3.35 8.04 29.31
N GLU A 36 -2.40 7.36 29.93
CA GLU A 36 -1.03 7.30 29.42
C GLU A 36 -1.05 6.37 28.21
N GLY A 37 -0.90 6.95 27.01
CA GLY A 37 -0.83 6.20 25.76
C GLY A 37 -1.41 6.98 24.58
N SER A 38 -0.68 7.02 23.46
CA SER A 38 -1.20 7.50 22.18
C SER A 38 -1.96 6.39 21.47
N ASN A 39 -2.97 6.74 20.66
CA ASN A 39 -3.55 5.81 19.71
C ASN A 39 -2.44 5.34 18.75
N GLU A 40 -2.28 4.03 18.57
CA GLU A 40 -1.28 3.46 17.67
C GLU A 40 -2.00 2.74 16.54
N LEU A 41 -2.38 3.49 15.52
CA LEU A 41 -3.05 2.95 14.33
C LEU A 41 -2.11 2.95 13.12
N ASN A 42 -2.11 1.86 12.38
CA ASN A 42 -1.41 1.71 11.11
C ASN A 42 -2.43 1.55 9.99
N LEU A 43 -2.19 2.20 8.86
CA LEU A 43 -3.05 2.12 7.67
C LEU A 43 -2.30 1.44 6.53
N GLU A 44 -2.88 0.35 6.03
CA GLU A 44 -2.55 -0.22 4.73
C GLU A 44 -3.66 0.14 3.74
N ARG A 45 -3.32 0.92 2.71
CA ARG A 45 -4.26 1.42 1.71
C ARG A 45 -3.95 0.79 0.35
N SER A 46 -4.93 0.12 -0.24
CA SER A 46 -4.94 -0.17 -1.67
C SER A 46 -5.74 0.91 -2.37
N MET A 47 -5.14 1.60 -3.34
CA MET A 47 -5.74 2.73 -4.03
C MET A 47 -5.69 2.48 -5.54
N TRP A 48 -6.84 2.42 -6.20
CA TRP A 48 -6.94 2.23 -7.64
C TRP A 48 -7.35 3.55 -8.29
N LEU A 49 -6.54 4.02 -9.24
CA LEU A 49 -6.94 5.13 -10.12
C LEU A 49 -7.96 4.61 -11.14
N ASP A 50 -9.00 5.39 -11.40
CA ASP A 50 -9.96 5.07 -12.45
C ASP A 50 -9.34 5.16 -13.85
N PHE A 51 -9.90 4.41 -14.81
CA PHE A 51 -9.41 4.40 -16.19
C PHE A 51 -9.45 5.78 -16.86
N ASP A 52 -10.47 6.59 -16.57
CA ASP A 52 -10.60 7.97 -17.04
C ASP A 52 -9.83 8.98 -16.16
N GLY A 53 -9.26 8.50 -15.06
CA GLY A 53 -8.60 9.28 -14.03
C GLY A 53 -9.54 10.18 -13.24
N GLY A 54 -10.86 9.95 -13.25
CA GLY A 54 -11.85 10.81 -12.58
C GLY A 54 -11.79 10.77 -11.05
N GLY A 55 -11.17 9.75 -10.48
CA GLY A 55 -10.94 9.61 -9.05
C GLY A 55 -10.31 8.29 -8.69
N TYR A 56 -10.43 7.90 -7.42
CA TYR A 56 -9.82 6.71 -6.87
C TYR A 56 -10.82 5.90 -6.06
N THR A 57 -10.73 4.59 -6.20
CA THR A 57 -11.39 3.65 -5.30
C THR A 57 -10.35 3.17 -4.28
N LEU A 58 -10.72 3.15 -3.01
CA LEU A 58 -9.81 2.88 -1.90
C LEU A 58 -10.32 1.70 -1.10
N ARG A 59 -9.38 0.85 -0.69
CA ARG A 59 -9.57 -0.15 0.35
C ARG A 59 -8.53 0.08 1.43
N ASP A 60 -9.01 0.49 2.58
CA ASP A 60 -8.20 0.77 3.76
C ASP A 60 -8.29 -0.39 4.73
N ARG A 61 -7.15 -0.80 5.27
CA ARG A 61 -7.05 -1.71 6.41
C ARG A 61 -6.36 -0.99 7.55
N LEU A 62 -7.10 -0.75 8.62
CA LEU A 62 -6.60 -0.12 9.83
C LEU A 62 -6.41 -1.17 10.90
N SER A 63 -5.21 -1.18 11.48
CA SER A 63 -4.86 -2.10 12.56
C SER A 63 -4.11 -1.41 13.68
N GLY A 64 -4.32 -1.88 14.91
CA GLY A 64 -3.59 -1.41 16.08
C GLY A 64 -4.50 -1.18 17.28
N GLU A 65 -4.09 -0.25 18.15
CA GLU A 65 -4.74 0.00 19.43
C GLU A 65 -5.30 1.43 19.54
N LEU A 66 -6.58 1.51 19.89
CA LEU A 66 -7.28 2.71 20.34
C LEU A 66 -7.45 2.65 21.85
N GLN A 67 -6.98 3.67 22.56
CA GLN A 67 -7.04 3.67 24.03
C GLN A 67 -8.44 4.00 24.58
N GLN A 68 -9.30 4.63 23.76
CA GLN A 68 -10.64 5.04 24.16
C GLN A 68 -11.68 4.51 23.16
N GLN A 69 -12.86 4.18 23.67
CA GLN A 69 -14.04 4.00 22.82
C GLN A 69 -14.28 5.33 22.11
N SER A 70 -14.12 5.31 20.79
CA SER A 70 -14.06 6.51 19.97
C SER A 70 -14.86 6.28 18.70
N ARG A 71 -15.39 7.37 18.16
CA ARG A 71 -15.89 7.39 16.80
C ARG A 71 -14.72 7.61 15.86
N LEU A 72 -14.51 6.67 14.95
CA LEU A 72 -13.52 6.79 13.90
C LEU A 72 -14.19 7.37 12.64
N GLY A 73 -14.00 8.67 12.44
CA GLY A 73 -14.50 9.40 11.28
C GLY A 73 -13.48 9.47 10.13
N VAL A 74 -13.98 9.67 8.92
CA VAL A 74 -13.15 10.00 7.74
C VAL A 74 -13.26 11.50 7.42
N LEU A 75 -12.26 12.03 6.71
CA LEU A 75 -12.35 13.39 6.17
C LEU A 75 -13.44 13.47 5.08
N PRO A 76 -14.09 14.64 4.90
CA PRO A 76 -15.20 14.80 3.95
C PRO A 76 -14.89 14.44 2.48
N GLU A 77 -13.60 14.46 2.11
CA GLU A 77 -13.15 14.14 0.76
C GLU A 77 -13.22 12.62 0.45
N LEU A 78 -13.24 11.77 1.48
CA LEU A 78 -13.40 10.34 1.36
C LEU A 78 -14.86 9.95 1.59
N LYS A 79 -15.53 9.54 0.50
CA LYS A 79 -16.89 9.00 0.56
C LYS A 79 -16.83 7.56 1.05
N LEU A 80 -17.01 7.38 2.36
CA LEU A 80 -17.03 6.06 3.00
C LEU A 80 -18.28 5.28 2.59
N GLY A 81 -18.10 4.09 1.99
CA GLY A 81 -19.20 3.29 1.49
C GLY A 81 -19.46 2.01 2.29
N ARG A 82 -18.41 1.36 2.78
CA ARG A 82 -18.52 0.13 3.57
C ARG A 82 -17.45 0.10 4.66
N VAL A 83 -17.82 -0.41 5.82
CA VAL A 83 -16.87 -0.70 6.91
C VAL A 83 -17.15 -2.07 7.50
N ARG A 84 -16.07 -2.79 7.83
CA ARG A 84 -16.10 -4.06 8.55
C ARG A 84 -15.07 -4.00 9.67
N ILE A 85 -15.42 -4.49 10.85
CA ILE A 85 -14.49 -4.68 11.96
C ILE A 85 -14.49 -6.16 12.28
N ASP A 86 -13.32 -6.79 12.30
CA ASP A 86 -13.17 -8.23 12.53
C ASP A 86 -14.08 -9.06 11.59
N ASN A 87 -14.12 -8.69 10.32
CA ASN A 87 -14.94 -9.31 9.27
C ASN A 87 -16.47 -9.11 9.45
N GLN A 88 -16.92 -8.37 10.46
CA GLN A 88 -18.32 -8.05 10.74
C GLN A 88 -18.71 -6.67 10.19
N PRO A 89 -19.76 -6.55 9.36
CA PRO A 89 -20.25 -5.27 8.87
C PRO A 89 -20.57 -4.28 10.00
N GLN A 90 -20.21 -3.01 9.80
CA GLN A 90 -20.50 -1.92 10.73
C GLN A 90 -21.39 -0.89 10.05
N PHE A 91 -22.31 -0.31 10.81
CA PHE A 91 -23.17 0.77 10.33
C PHE A 91 -22.39 2.09 10.28
N ILE A 92 -22.40 2.76 9.13
CA ILE A 92 -21.75 4.05 8.95
C ILE A 92 -22.74 5.14 9.38
N THR A 93 -22.35 5.92 10.38
CA THR A 93 -23.12 7.06 10.86
C THR A 93 -22.50 8.35 10.33
N GLU A 94 -23.33 9.35 10.07
CA GLU A 94 -22.90 10.73 9.89
C GLU A 94 -23.01 11.47 11.22
N GLY A 95 -22.00 12.25 11.59
CA GLY A 95 -22.00 13.00 12.84
C GLY A 95 -20.64 13.57 13.22
N GLY A 96 -20.55 14.09 14.44
CA GLY A 96 -19.36 14.80 14.92
C GLY A 96 -19.33 16.27 14.48
N GLN A 97 -18.19 16.94 14.70
CA GLN A 97 -18.04 18.38 14.52
C GLN A 97 -18.22 18.85 13.07
N ASP A 98 -17.94 17.96 12.11
CA ASP A 98 -18.00 18.25 10.66
C ASP A 98 -19.09 17.47 9.91
N ASN A 99 -20.01 16.81 10.62
CA ASN A 99 -20.97 15.87 10.03
C ASN A 99 -20.29 14.83 9.11
N SER A 100 -19.09 14.37 9.50
CA SER A 100 -18.31 13.40 8.74
C SER A 100 -18.95 12.03 8.77
N ALA A 101 -18.70 11.18 7.78
CA ALA A 101 -19.03 9.75 7.86
C ALA A 101 -18.04 9.02 8.77
N GLY A 102 -18.48 7.96 9.46
CA GLY A 102 -17.62 7.23 10.39
C GLY A 102 -18.31 6.06 11.08
N VAL A 103 -17.56 5.37 11.93
CA VAL A 103 -18.06 4.22 12.70
C VAL A 103 -17.71 4.33 14.18
N GLU A 104 -18.60 3.82 15.03
CA GLU A 104 -18.38 3.76 16.48
C GLU A 104 -17.51 2.55 16.84
N ILE A 105 -16.40 2.79 17.54
CA ILE A 105 -15.48 1.75 17.98
C ILE A 105 -15.59 1.58 19.50
N ARG A 106 -15.88 0.35 19.93
CA ARG A 106 -16.09 0.00 21.35
C ARG A 106 -14.98 -0.89 21.93
N ARG A 107 -13.93 -1.19 21.15
CA ARG A 107 -12.85 -2.11 21.47
C ARG A 107 -11.50 -1.39 21.39
N ALA A 108 -10.53 -1.84 22.17
CA ALA A 108 -9.19 -1.28 22.15
C ALA A 108 -8.41 -1.70 20.90
N HIS A 109 -8.35 -3.01 20.63
CA HIS A 109 -7.69 -3.51 19.43
C HIS A 109 -8.67 -3.50 18.26
N ILE A 110 -8.23 -3.02 17.11
CA ILE A 110 -9.05 -2.98 15.91
C ILE A 110 -8.34 -3.66 14.73
N ASN A 111 -9.13 -4.38 13.94
CA ASN A 111 -8.81 -4.77 12.58
C ASN A 111 -10.00 -4.36 11.72
N LEU A 112 -9.91 -3.16 11.15
CA LEU A 112 -10.97 -2.51 10.41
C LEU A 112 -10.62 -2.52 8.92
N GLU A 113 -11.58 -2.92 8.09
CA GLU A 113 -11.53 -2.78 6.64
C GLU A 113 -12.59 -1.77 6.21
N ALA A 114 -12.19 -0.79 5.39
CA ALA A 114 -13.08 0.21 4.84
C ALA A 114 -12.92 0.32 3.33
N GLU A 115 -14.05 0.48 2.65
CA GLU A 115 -14.09 0.74 1.21
C GLU A 115 -14.63 2.16 1.03
N SER A 116 -13.89 3.00 0.31
CA SER A 116 -14.24 4.40 0.10
C SER A 116 -13.93 4.87 -1.32
N ARG A 117 -14.51 6.02 -1.66
CA ARG A 117 -14.34 6.67 -2.96
C ARG A 117 -13.77 8.08 -2.75
N TYR A 118 -12.73 8.41 -3.51
CA TYR A 118 -12.13 9.74 -3.54
C TYR A 118 -12.30 10.37 -4.92
N GLU A 119 -12.92 11.53 -4.99
CA GLU A 119 -13.17 12.28 -6.23
C GLU A 119 -12.58 13.70 -6.16
N GLY A 120 -11.61 13.91 -5.26
CA GLY A 120 -10.90 15.16 -5.11
C GLY A 120 -9.80 15.34 -6.15
N SER A 121 -8.73 16.04 -5.77
CA SER A 121 -7.62 16.33 -6.67
C SER A 121 -6.80 15.08 -6.99
N ARG A 122 -6.58 14.83 -8.29
CA ARG A 122 -5.75 13.70 -8.77
C ARG A 122 -4.29 13.76 -8.34
N SER A 123 -3.80 14.95 -7.99
CA SER A 123 -2.40 15.21 -7.65
C SER A 123 -2.22 15.71 -6.21
N GLN A 124 -3.25 15.61 -5.38
CA GLN A 124 -3.17 15.94 -3.95
C GLN A 124 -3.94 14.86 -3.20
N LEU A 125 -3.32 13.69 -3.06
CA LEU A 125 -3.97 12.51 -2.51
C LEU A 125 -3.94 12.57 -0.98
N PRO A 126 -5.03 12.20 -0.29
CA PRO A 126 -5.02 12.09 1.16
C PRO A 126 -4.10 10.95 1.57
N VAL A 127 -3.11 11.25 2.41
CA VAL A 127 -2.21 10.23 2.97
C VAL A 127 -2.98 9.46 4.04
N ASN A 128 -3.51 10.16 5.03
CA ASN A 128 -4.31 9.58 6.11
C ASN A 128 -5.79 9.47 5.70
N GLY A 129 -6.50 10.61 5.68
CA GLY A 129 -7.92 10.66 5.36
C GLY A 129 -8.86 10.21 6.49
N TRP A 130 -8.32 9.75 7.62
CA TRP A 130 -9.07 9.46 8.84
C TRP A 130 -8.88 10.60 9.85
N GLN A 131 -9.89 10.85 10.69
CA GLN A 131 -9.88 11.90 11.72
C GLN A 131 -9.08 11.50 12.98
N GLN A 132 -8.09 10.64 12.83
CA GLN A 132 -7.19 10.18 13.89
C GLN A 132 -5.75 10.22 13.37
N ASP A 133 -4.81 10.59 14.23
CA ASP A 133 -3.39 10.48 13.92
C ASP A 133 -3.02 8.99 13.73
N LEU A 134 -2.23 8.72 12.69
CA LEU A 134 -1.74 7.38 12.37
C LEU A 134 -0.24 7.29 12.65
N LYS A 135 0.23 6.13 13.07
CA LYS A 135 1.65 5.84 13.33
C LYS A 135 2.42 5.56 12.04
N SER A 136 1.75 4.96 11.05
CA SER A 136 2.31 4.68 9.74
C SER A 136 1.21 4.56 8.70
N VAL A 137 1.56 4.91 7.46
CA VAL A 137 0.71 4.72 6.29
C VAL A 137 1.51 4.03 5.21
N GLN A 138 0.98 2.94 4.66
CA GLN A 138 1.48 2.30 3.47
C GLN A 138 0.39 2.30 2.41
N THR A 139 0.62 2.97 1.29
CA THR A 139 -0.30 3.01 0.16
C THR A 139 0.29 2.26 -1.03
N THR A 140 -0.45 1.29 -1.55
CA THR A 140 -0.19 0.69 -2.86
C THR A 140 -1.11 1.35 -3.88
N LEU A 141 -0.54 2.16 -4.76
CA LEU A 141 -1.24 2.83 -5.85
C LEU A 141 -1.23 1.95 -7.10
N TYR A 142 -2.40 1.46 -7.49
CA TYR A 142 -2.63 0.71 -8.72
C TYR A 142 -3.02 1.67 -9.84
N LEU A 143 -2.26 1.64 -10.93
CA LEU A 143 -2.49 2.46 -12.12
C LEU A 143 -3.12 1.62 -13.23
N PRO A 144 -4.22 2.10 -13.85
CA PRO A 144 -4.80 1.43 -15.00
C PRO A 144 -3.85 1.52 -16.20
N PRO A 145 -4.04 0.67 -17.21
CA PRO A 145 -3.19 0.65 -18.40
C PRO A 145 -3.14 2.02 -19.09
N GLY A 146 -1.97 2.36 -19.63
CA GLY A 146 -1.73 3.67 -20.26
C GLY A 146 -1.41 4.81 -19.27
N TRP A 147 -1.49 4.56 -17.97
CA TRP A 147 -1.06 5.52 -16.95
C TRP A 147 0.36 5.23 -16.46
N LYS A 148 1.11 6.30 -16.19
CA LYS A 148 2.43 6.24 -15.55
C LYS A 148 2.50 7.33 -14.50
N LEU A 149 3.05 6.98 -13.33
CA LEU A 149 3.33 7.98 -12.31
C LEU A 149 4.49 8.85 -12.77
N PHE A 150 4.25 10.15 -12.94
CA PHE A 150 5.28 11.09 -13.36
C PHE A 150 6.29 11.34 -12.23
N SER A 151 5.79 11.70 -11.06
CA SER A 151 6.53 11.91 -9.82
C SER A 151 5.59 11.65 -8.64
N ALA A 152 6.16 11.37 -7.46
CA ALA A 152 5.45 11.44 -6.20
C ALA A 152 6.32 12.13 -5.16
N ALA A 153 5.70 12.98 -4.33
CA ALA A 153 6.35 13.76 -3.29
C ALA A 153 5.59 13.63 -1.97
N GLY A 154 6.34 13.76 -0.86
CA GLY A 154 5.82 13.66 0.50
C GLY A 154 5.90 12.26 1.12
N ALA A 155 6.11 11.21 0.32
CA ALA A 155 6.44 9.88 0.85
C ALA A 155 7.89 9.82 1.34
N ASP A 156 8.15 9.00 2.36
CA ASP A 156 9.48 8.81 2.94
C ASP A 156 10.35 7.84 2.15
N ASN A 157 9.73 7.00 1.30
CA ASN A 157 10.43 6.15 0.37
C ASN A 157 10.66 6.84 -0.99
N VAL A 158 11.49 6.24 -1.86
CA VAL A 158 11.66 6.67 -3.24
C VAL A 158 10.73 5.86 -4.14
N PRO A 159 9.58 6.41 -4.56
CA PRO A 159 8.60 5.67 -5.35
C PRO A 159 9.10 5.46 -6.79
N ALA A 160 8.76 4.30 -7.35
CA ALA A 160 8.93 4.01 -8.77
C ALA A 160 8.06 4.98 -9.60
N SER A 161 8.68 6.03 -10.12
CA SER A 161 8.04 7.06 -10.94
C SER A 161 8.95 7.40 -12.12
N TRP A 162 8.37 7.91 -13.19
CA TRP A 162 9.10 8.25 -14.42
C TRP A 162 10.29 9.17 -14.14
N LEU A 163 10.14 10.14 -13.22
CA LEU A 163 11.22 11.05 -12.85
C LEU A 163 12.34 10.36 -12.06
N MET A 164 11.99 9.44 -11.15
CA MET A 164 12.95 8.73 -10.29
C MET A 164 13.63 7.54 -10.99
N GLU A 165 13.11 7.10 -12.15
CA GLU A 165 13.75 6.08 -12.99
C GLU A 165 15.04 6.57 -13.67
N TRP A 166 15.29 7.90 -13.71
CA TRP A 166 16.49 8.47 -14.31
C TRP A 166 17.72 8.29 -13.43
N SER A 167 18.71 7.54 -13.93
CA SER A 167 20.04 7.53 -13.34
C SER A 167 20.90 8.69 -13.87
N LEU A 168 21.97 9.00 -13.14
CA LEU A 168 22.99 9.96 -13.59
C LEU A 168 23.61 9.55 -14.95
N LEU A 169 23.80 8.24 -15.15
CA LEU A 169 24.32 7.70 -16.40
C LEU A 169 23.34 7.91 -17.57
N ASP A 170 22.04 7.74 -17.33
CA ASP A 170 21.01 7.97 -18.35
C ASP A 170 21.01 9.42 -18.83
N LEU A 171 21.02 10.37 -17.90
CA LEU A 171 21.09 11.80 -18.20
C LEU A 171 22.36 12.15 -19.00
N PHE A 172 23.49 11.57 -18.60
CA PHE A 172 24.77 11.78 -19.28
C PHE A 172 24.76 11.23 -20.72
N LEU A 173 24.25 10.01 -20.93
CA LEU A 173 24.17 9.40 -22.25
C LEU A 173 23.22 10.17 -23.16
N VAL A 174 22.04 10.56 -22.67
CA VAL A 174 21.08 11.37 -23.43
C VAL A 174 21.72 12.70 -23.87
N LEU A 175 22.42 13.37 -22.96
CA LEU A 175 23.10 14.63 -23.25
C LEU A 175 24.20 14.45 -24.30
N ILE A 176 25.05 13.41 -24.17
CA ILE A 176 26.11 13.15 -25.15
C ILE A 176 25.54 12.86 -26.52
N ILE A 177 24.49 12.03 -26.62
CA ILE A 177 23.87 11.70 -27.91
C ILE A 177 23.30 12.97 -28.54
N ALA A 178 22.55 13.77 -27.77
CA ALA A 178 21.96 15.02 -28.26
C ALA A 178 23.03 16.03 -28.73
N LEU A 179 24.10 16.22 -27.95
CA LEU A 179 25.22 17.10 -28.30
C LEU A 179 25.99 16.58 -29.52
N ALA A 180 26.22 15.28 -29.63
CA ALA A 180 26.88 14.68 -30.79
C ALA A 180 26.05 14.86 -32.07
N VAL A 181 24.73 14.67 -31.99
CA VAL A 181 23.82 14.97 -33.12
C VAL A 181 23.86 16.46 -33.45
N GLY A 182 23.80 17.34 -32.45
CA GLY A 182 23.91 18.79 -32.62
C GLY A 182 25.21 19.23 -33.28
N TYR A 183 26.32 18.61 -32.90
CA TYR A 183 27.64 18.87 -33.49
C TYR A 183 27.77 18.35 -34.93
N LEU A 184 27.21 17.18 -35.24
CA LEU A 184 27.33 16.55 -36.55
C LEU A 184 26.35 17.10 -37.60
N TYR A 185 25.13 17.45 -37.19
CA TYR A 185 24.02 17.81 -38.09
C TYR A 185 23.41 19.19 -37.82
N GLY A 186 23.85 19.88 -36.76
CA GLY A 186 23.39 21.22 -36.37
C GLY A 186 22.47 21.22 -35.15
N TRP A 187 22.46 22.33 -34.41
CA TRP A 187 21.73 22.50 -33.15
C TRP A 187 20.23 22.16 -33.18
N PRO A 188 19.44 22.46 -34.23
CA PRO A 188 18.03 22.06 -34.28
C PRO A 188 17.83 20.54 -34.18
N TRP A 189 18.70 19.76 -34.84
CA TRP A 189 18.65 18.30 -34.78
C TRP A 189 19.12 17.76 -33.43
N GLY A 190 20.06 18.45 -32.76
CA GLY A 190 20.44 18.14 -31.39
C GLY A 190 19.28 18.35 -30.41
N GLY A 191 18.54 19.45 -30.55
CA GLY A 191 17.32 19.71 -29.76
C GLY A 191 16.21 18.69 -30.01
N PHE A 192 15.98 18.32 -31.27
CA PHE A 192 15.05 17.25 -31.63
C PHE A 192 15.45 15.90 -31.03
N ALA A 193 16.73 15.53 -31.13
CA ALA A 193 17.27 14.30 -30.55
C ALA A 193 17.13 14.30 -29.02
N LEU A 194 17.41 15.42 -28.36
CA LEU A 194 17.23 15.56 -26.91
C LEU A 194 15.78 15.29 -26.52
N LEU A 195 14.82 15.96 -27.17
CA LEU A 195 13.40 15.80 -26.87
C LEU A 195 12.92 14.36 -27.13
N ALA A 196 13.31 13.77 -28.27
CA ALA A 196 12.94 12.40 -28.60
C ALA A 196 13.52 11.39 -27.59
N LEU A 197 14.79 11.56 -27.19
CA LEU A 197 15.43 10.69 -26.23
C LEU A 197 14.83 10.85 -24.84
N VAL A 198 14.58 12.07 -24.36
CA VAL A 198 13.95 12.29 -23.05
C VAL A 198 12.60 11.56 -22.96
N LEU A 199 11.79 11.60 -24.01
CA LEU A 199 10.48 10.94 -24.01
C LEU A 199 10.59 9.40 -24.08
N VAL A 200 11.53 8.88 -24.86
CA VAL A 200 11.62 7.43 -25.16
C VAL A 200 12.55 6.69 -24.21
N TRP A 201 13.50 7.36 -23.54
CA TRP A 201 14.58 6.69 -22.83
C TRP A 201 14.07 5.69 -21.79
N GLN A 202 13.10 6.08 -20.98
CA GLN A 202 12.55 5.25 -19.91
C GLN A 202 11.48 4.25 -20.35
N GLU A 203 11.19 4.18 -21.65
CA GLU A 203 10.26 3.18 -22.17
C GLU A 203 10.93 1.81 -22.31
N ALA A 204 10.13 0.77 -22.07
CA ALA A 204 10.60 -0.61 -22.16
C ALA A 204 11.01 -0.97 -23.60
N GLY A 205 12.20 -1.55 -23.76
CA GLY A 205 12.71 -1.95 -25.06
C GLY A 205 13.16 -0.79 -25.97
N ALA A 206 13.29 0.42 -25.45
CA ALA A 206 13.81 1.57 -26.20
C ALA A 206 15.21 1.26 -26.79
N PRO A 207 15.47 1.57 -28.08
CA PRO A 207 16.75 1.29 -28.74
C PRO A 207 17.87 2.26 -28.32
N ARG A 208 18.21 2.31 -27.02
CA ARG A 208 19.13 3.30 -26.42
C ARG A 208 20.54 3.26 -27.02
N PHE A 209 21.18 2.08 -27.03
CA PHE A 209 22.60 1.95 -27.40
C PHE A 209 22.87 1.95 -28.90
N VAL A 210 21.86 1.69 -29.73
CA VAL A 210 22.04 1.64 -31.19
C VAL A 210 22.38 3.03 -31.75
N TRP A 211 21.86 4.10 -31.12
CA TRP A 211 22.22 5.48 -31.45
C TRP A 211 23.70 5.79 -31.20
N LEU A 212 24.26 5.33 -30.08
CA LEU A 212 25.68 5.50 -29.76
C LEU A 212 26.57 4.78 -30.77
N ASN A 213 26.19 3.55 -31.17
CA ASN A 213 26.90 2.82 -32.21
C ASN A 213 26.93 3.63 -33.53
N LEU A 214 25.77 4.10 -34.00
CA LEU A 214 25.71 4.89 -35.23
C LEU A 214 26.56 6.17 -35.15
N LEU A 215 26.46 6.91 -34.04
CA LEU A 215 27.23 8.14 -33.83
C LEU A 215 28.74 7.88 -33.81
N ALA A 216 29.19 6.80 -33.14
CA ALA A 216 30.59 6.42 -33.12
C ALA A 216 31.13 6.14 -34.53
N VAL A 217 30.35 5.42 -35.35
CA VAL A 217 30.72 5.11 -36.74
C VAL A 217 30.75 6.36 -37.60
N LEU A 218 29.77 7.25 -37.46
CA LEU A 218 29.70 8.52 -38.19
C LEU A 218 30.88 9.44 -37.83
N ALA A 219 31.19 9.56 -36.54
CA ALA A 219 32.32 10.38 -36.08
C ALA A 219 33.64 9.83 -36.61
N LEU A 220 33.87 8.53 -36.49
CA LEU A 220 35.09 7.89 -36.98
C LEU A 220 35.21 7.99 -38.50
N TRP A 221 34.10 7.83 -39.25
CA TRP A 221 34.12 7.94 -40.71
C TRP A 221 34.45 9.36 -41.20
N ARG A 222 34.04 10.39 -40.46
CA ARG A 222 34.30 11.80 -40.82
C ARG A 222 35.77 12.19 -40.63
N VAL A 223 36.44 11.63 -39.61
CA VAL A 223 37.85 11.95 -39.28
C VAL A 223 38.85 11.13 -40.08
N MET A 224 38.46 9.92 -40.54
CA MET A 224 39.40 9.01 -41.20
C MET A 224 39.84 9.49 -42.60
N PRO A 225 41.14 9.35 -42.95
CA PRO A 225 41.66 9.64 -44.28
C PRO A 225 41.15 8.64 -45.34
N ALA A 226 41.26 8.99 -46.62
CA ALA A 226 40.84 8.11 -47.71
C ALA A 226 41.68 6.82 -47.73
N GLY A 227 41.02 5.66 -47.64
CA GLY A 227 41.66 4.35 -47.62
C GLY A 227 40.67 3.21 -47.41
N ARG A 228 41.17 1.96 -47.37
CA ARG A 228 40.34 0.76 -47.21
C ARG A 228 39.51 0.80 -45.92
N LEU A 229 40.08 1.30 -44.82
CA LEU A 229 39.37 1.38 -43.53
C LEU A 229 38.18 2.36 -43.58
N LYS A 230 38.30 3.49 -44.29
CA LYS A 230 37.18 4.41 -44.51
C LYS A 230 36.07 3.79 -45.36
N GLN A 231 36.42 2.94 -46.33
CA GLN A 231 35.44 2.18 -47.13
C GLN A 231 34.69 1.15 -46.28
N TRP A 232 35.41 0.35 -45.47
CA TRP A 232 34.82 -0.60 -44.52
C TRP A 232 33.87 0.08 -43.54
N LEU A 233 34.29 1.21 -42.98
CA LEU A 233 33.46 1.98 -42.06
C LEU A 233 32.22 2.57 -42.73
N GLY A 234 32.31 2.86 -44.05
CA GLY A 234 31.16 3.21 -44.88
C GLY A 234 30.14 2.07 -45.01
N TYR A 235 30.59 0.83 -45.22
CA TYR A 235 29.70 -0.35 -45.21
C TYR A 235 29.11 -0.60 -43.82
N TYR A 236 29.93 -0.49 -42.77
CA TYR A 236 29.47 -0.66 -41.40
C TYR A 236 28.45 0.40 -40.99
N ARG A 237 28.57 1.64 -41.49
CA ARG A 237 27.55 2.68 -41.32
C ARG A 237 26.20 2.25 -41.90
N TRP A 238 26.18 1.70 -43.12
CA TRP A 238 24.95 1.20 -43.73
C TRP A 238 24.37 0.01 -42.98
N PHE A 239 25.23 -0.89 -42.49
CA PHE A 239 24.81 -1.99 -41.61
C PHE A 239 24.20 -1.49 -40.29
N SER A 240 24.82 -0.50 -39.65
CA SER A 240 24.32 0.14 -38.42
C SER A 240 22.96 0.81 -38.65
N LEU A 241 22.78 1.49 -39.80
CA LEU A 241 21.48 2.03 -40.19
C LEU A 241 20.42 0.94 -40.41
N LEU A 242 20.78 -0.17 -41.06
CA LEU A 242 19.88 -1.31 -41.24
C LEU A 242 19.48 -1.92 -39.89
N LEU A 243 20.45 -2.06 -38.97
CA LEU A 243 20.22 -2.55 -37.62
C LEU A 243 19.27 -1.63 -36.84
N ILE A 244 19.45 -0.31 -36.95
CA ILE A 244 18.51 0.67 -36.36
C ILE A 244 17.11 0.44 -36.88
N VAL A 245 16.92 0.32 -38.21
CA VAL A 245 15.59 0.09 -38.79
C VAL A 245 14.98 -1.22 -38.27
N LEU A 246 15.78 -2.29 -38.20
CA LEU A 246 15.32 -3.61 -37.76
C LEU A 246 14.87 -3.61 -36.28
N VAL A 247 15.52 -2.82 -35.42
CA VAL A 247 15.13 -2.70 -34.00
C VAL A 247 14.02 -1.67 -33.80
N LEU A 248 14.08 -0.54 -34.51
CA LEU A 248 13.17 0.59 -34.33
C LEU A 248 11.76 0.29 -34.84
N VAL A 249 11.63 -0.43 -35.96
CA VAL A 249 10.31 -0.71 -36.55
C VAL A 249 9.44 -1.57 -35.62
N PRO A 250 9.90 -2.72 -35.09
CA PRO A 250 9.15 -3.49 -34.10
C PRO A 250 8.83 -2.69 -32.84
N TYR A 251 9.79 -1.90 -32.34
CA TYR A 251 9.57 -1.03 -31.19
C TYR A 251 8.45 -0.01 -31.46
N MET A 252 8.49 0.70 -32.59
CA MET A 252 7.45 1.66 -32.98
C MET A 252 6.08 1.00 -33.11
N ILE A 253 5.99 -0.18 -33.74
CA ILE A 253 4.73 -0.93 -33.85
C ILE A 253 4.18 -1.27 -32.46
N HIS A 254 5.04 -1.70 -31.55
CA HIS A 254 4.67 -2.04 -30.18
C HIS A 254 4.19 -0.80 -29.40
N THR A 255 4.97 0.28 -29.41
CA THR A 255 4.63 1.53 -28.70
C THR A 255 3.36 2.16 -29.24
N VAL A 256 3.16 2.22 -30.57
CA VAL A 256 1.92 2.74 -31.16
C VAL A 256 0.73 1.85 -30.82
N ARG A 257 0.90 0.52 -30.83
CA ARG A 257 -0.15 -0.41 -30.45
C ARG A 257 -0.59 -0.20 -29.00
N ILE A 258 0.35 -0.08 -28.06
CA ILE A 258 0.04 0.18 -26.65
C ILE A 258 -0.58 1.57 -26.49
N GLY A 259 -0.05 2.58 -27.19
CA GLY A 259 -0.61 3.94 -27.12
C GLY A 259 -2.05 4.04 -27.62
N LEU A 260 -2.42 3.27 -28.65
CA LEU A 260 -3.79 3.21 -29.17
C LEU A 260 -4.69 2.25 -28.39
N TYR A 261 -4.12 1.16 -27.86
CA TYR A 261 -4.82 0.11 -27.14
C TYR A 261 -4.12 -0.18 -25.81
N PRO A 262 -4.24 0.73 -24.83
CA PRO A 262 -3.55 0.61 -23.56
C PRO A 262 -3.89 -0.70 -22.84
N GLN A 263 -5.10 -1.24 -23.02
CA GLN A 263 -5.53 -2.53 -22.48
C GLN A 263 -4.64 -3.73 -22.88
N LEU A 264 -3.80 -3.58 -23.91
CA LEU A 264 -2.83 -4.61 -24.31
C LEU A 264 -1.51 -4.54 -23.54
N GLU A 265 -1.31 -3.53 -22.68
CA GLU A 265 -0.19 -3.45 -21.76
C GLU A 265 -0.24 -4.69 -20.84
N SER A 266 0.69 -5.61 -21.07
CA SER A 266 0.70 -6.88 -20.36
C SER A 266 1.28 -6.68 -18.97
N ALA A 267 0.58 -7.22 -17.98
CA ALA A 267 0.91 -7.24 -16.56
C ALA A 267 2.34 -7.71 -16.18
N GLY A 268 3.10 -8.29 -17.11
CA GLY A 268 4.42 -8.88 -16.85
C GLY A 268 5.57 -8.35 -17.72
N TYR A 269 5.34 -7.36 -18.60
CA TYR A 269 6.39 -6.89 -19.53
C TYR A 269 7.17 -5.66 -19.04
N GLY A 270 6.83 -5.12 -17.87
CA GLY A 270 7.34 -3.86 -17.35
C GLY A 270 8.46 -3.95 -16.32
N SER A 271 9.28 -5.01 -16.22
CA SER A 271 10.53 -4.97 -15.40
C SER A 271 11.43 -6.22 -15.52
N SER A 272 11.85 -6.64 -16.72
CA SER A 272 12.61 -7.92 -16.84
C SER A 272 13.72 -8.01 -17.89
N TYR A 273 14.28 -6.89 -18.36
CA TYR A 273 15.41 -6.94 -19.31
C TYR A 273 16.77 -6.50 -18.75
N LEU A 274 16.89 -6.27 -17.43
CA LEU A 274 18.19 -6.11 -16.74
C LEU A 274 18.20 -6.83 -15.38
N GLN A 275 17.97 -8.15 -15.39
CA GLN A 275 18.42 -9.01 -14.29
C GLN A 275 18.90 -10.36 -14.84
N VAL A 276 19.98 -10.33 -15.62
CA VAL A 276 20.87 -11.50 -15.72
C VAL A 276 21.76 -11.47 -14.49
N GLY A 277 21.16 -11.77 -13.35
CA GLY A 277 21.82 -12.10 -12.10
C GLY A 277 21.21 -13.42 -11.66
N ILE A 278 22.05 -14.45 -11.52
CA ILE A 278 21.68 -15.85 -11.28
C ILE A 278 20.58 -15.94 -10.22
N ALA A 279 19.34 -16.12 -10.66
CA ALA A 279 18.24 -16.51 -9.79
C ALA A 279 18.35 -18.03 -9.61
N MET A 280 18.93 -18.45 -8.49
CA MET A 280 18.66 -19.79 -7.99
C MET A 280 17.15 -19.89 -7.78
N ASP A 281 16.56 -20.87 -8.45
CA ASP A 281 15.15 -21.22 -8.39
C ASP A 281 14.82 -21.71 -6.97
N THR A 282 14.52 -20.78 -6.06
CA THR A 282 13.87 -21.09 -4.80
C THR A 282 12.39 -20.77 -4.97
N GLN A 283 11.66 -21.71 -5.57
CA GLN A 283 10.21 -21.78 -5.43
C GLN A 283 9.88 -21.79 -3.92
N PRO A 284 9.07 -20.84 -3.43
CA PRO A 284 8.51 -20.98 -2.09
C PRO A 284 7.63 -22.22 -2.11
N SER A 285 8.04 -23.27 -1.40
CA SER A 285 7.21 -24.43 -1.14
C SER A 285 5.94 -23.93 -0.44
N GLN A 286 4.83 -23.86 -1.16
CA GLN A 286 3.53 -23.69 -0.54
C GLN A 286 3.32 -24.92 0.36
N ALA A 287 3.41 -24.71 1.67
CA ALA A 287 3.03 -25.72 2.63
C ALA A 287 1.54 -26.00 2.43
N MET A 288 1.22 -27.16 1.86
CA MET A 288 -0.16 -27.64 1.80
C MET A 288 -0.69 -27.78 3.24
N PRO A 289 -1.94 -27.36 3.53
CA PRO A 289 -2.56 -27.59 4.82
C PRO A 289 -2.55 -29.08 5.19
N GLU A 290 -2.23 -29.42 6.44
CA GLU A 290 -2.15 -30.82 6.92
C GLU A 290 -3.42 -31.64 6.64
N ALA A 291 -4.58 -30.99 6.55
CA ALA A 291 -5.84 -31.62 6.20
C ALA A 291 -5.84 -32.19 4.77
N GLU A 292 -5.24 -31.50 3.80
CA GLU A 292 -5.18 -31.95 2.40
C GLU A 292 -4.17 -33.10 2.23
N MET A 293 -3.04 -33.02 2.95
CA MET A 293 -2.03 -34.09 2.97
C MET A 293 -2.58 -35.39 3.56
N ASN A 294 -3.41 -35.31 4.61
CA ASN A 294 -4.04 -36.48 5.21
C ASN A 294 -5.07 -37.13 4.27
N VAL A 295 -5.89 -36.34 3.58
CA VAL A 295 -6.88 -36.86 2.62
C VAL A 295 -6.21 -37.54 1.41
N GLN A 296 -5.10 -36.99 0.91
CA GLN A 296 -4.35 -37.61 -0.18
C GLN A 296 -3.62 -38.90 0.25
N MET A 297 -3.13 -38.95 1.49
CA MET A 297 -2.50 -40.14 2.04
C MET A 297 -3.54 -41.27 2.31
N GLU A 298 -4.74 -40.92 2.76
CA GLU A 298 -5.86 -41.86 2.96
C GLU A 298 -6.38 -42.43 1.63
N ALA A 299 -6.35 -41.63 0.55
CA ALA A 299 -6.78 -42.05 -0.78
C ALA A 299 -5.77 -42.94 -1.53
N THR A 300 -4.51 -42.99 -1.07
CA THR A 300 -3.41 -43.73 -1.74
C THR A 300 -2.98 -44.98 -0.99
N MET A 301 -3.46 -45.20 0.23
CA MET A 301 -3.17 -46.39 1.02
C MET A 301 -4.17 -47.51 0.75
N ASP A 302 -3.65 -48.73 0.61
CA ASP A 302 -4.46 -49.95 0.55
C ASP A 302 -5.14 -50.23 1.90
N GLY A 303 -6.29 -50.91 1.88
CA GLY A 303 -7.16 -51.08 3.05
C GLY A 303 -6.51 -51.71 4.30
N ALA A 304 -5.48 -52.54 4.12
CA ALA A 304 -4.72 -53.13 5.23
C ALA A 304 -3.75 -52.13 5.89
N ALA A 305 -3.22 -51.17 5.14
CA ALA A 305 -2.30 -50.14 5.66
C ALA A 305 -3.04 -49.05 6.45
N LEU A 306 -4.31 -48.79 6.10
CA LEU A 306 -5.21 -47.89 6.84
C LEU A 306 -5.49 -48.39 8.27
N GLU A 307 -5.65 -49.70 8.46
CA GLU A 307 -5.84 -50.30 9.79
C GLU A 307 -4.60 -50.18 10.68
N GLU A 308 -3.39 -50.30 10.11
CA GLU A 308 -2.13 -50.18 10.82
C GLU A 308 -1.82 -48.71 11.21
N TYR A 309 -2.15 -47.76 10.32
CA TYR A 309 -2.06 -46.32 10.61
C TYR A 309 -3.07 -45.89 11.69
N ALA A 310 -4.30 -46.44 11.65
CA ALA A 310 -5.31 -46.18 12.68
C ALA A 310 -4.95 -46.77 14.05
N GLN A 311 -4.19 -47.87 14.09
CA GLN A 311 -3.69 -48.47 15.33
C GLN A 311 -2.53 -47.67 15.95
N THR A 312 -1.64 -47.10 15.14
CA THR A 312 -0.48 -46.33 15.62
C THR A 312 -0.84 -44.96 16.19
N LYS A 313 -2.00 -44.39 15.81
CA LYS A 313 -2.53 -43.12 16.38
C LYS A 313 -3.44 -43.27 17.62
N ARG A 314 -3.63 -44.47 18.15
CA ARG A 314 -4.45 -44.68 19.37
C ARG A 314 -3.70 -44.21 20.62
N MET A 315 -4.01 -42.99 21.09
CA MET A 315 -3.73 -42.60 22.46
C MET A 315 -4.59 -43.42 23.44
N PRO A 316 -4.10 -43.77 24.64
CA PRO A 316 -4.89 -44.50 25.63
C PRO A 316 -6.04 -43.63 26.14
N ALA A 317 -7.27 -44.13 26.07
CA ALA A 317 -8.40 -43.53 26.75
C ALA A 317 -8.21 -43.63 28.28
N PRO A 318 -8.45 -42.56 29.06
CA PRO A 318 -8.44 -42.65 30.51
C PRO A 318 -9.65 -43.48 31.00
N PRO A 319 -9.51 -44.21 32.12
CA PRO A 319 -10.53 -45.13 32.61
C PRO A 319 -11.79 -44.37 33.07
N PRO A 320 -12.98 -44.99 32.97
CA PRO A 320 -14.23 -44.37 33.41
C PRO A 320 -14.25 -44.23 34.94
N ALA A 321 -14.48 -43.00 35.42
CA ALA A 321 -14.71 -42.73 36.83
C ALA A 321 -16.06 -43.32 37.30
N PRO A 322 -16.17 -43.78 38.56
CA PRO A 322 -17.40 -44.35 39.08
C PRO A 322 -18.51 -43.29 39.21
N ILE A 323 -19.70 -43.65 38.77
CA ILE A 323 -20.92 -42.84 38.88
C ILE A 323 -21.34 -42.78 40.36
N ALA A 324 -20.98 -41.70 41.05
CA ALA A 324 -21.57 -41.34 42.32
C ALA A 324 -22.89 -40.58 42.05
N ARG A 325 -24.02 -41.17 42.48
CA ARG A 325 -25.30 -40.48 42.56
C ARG A 325 -25.20 -39.37 43.61
N GLN A 326 -25.08 -38.12 43.17
CA GLN A 326 -25.33 -36.95 44.01
C GLN A 326 -26.50 -36.16 43.41
N SER A 327 -27.57 -36.09 44.19
CA SER A 327 -28.73 -35.25 43.99
C SER A 327 -28.31 -33.78 43.87
N ALA A 328 -28.58 -33.16 42.71
CA ALA A 328 -28.39 -31.74 42.50
C ALA A 328 -29.40 -30.92 43.32
N PRO A 329 -28.98 -29.86 44.05
CA PRO A 329 -29.91 -28.86 44.53
C PRO A 329 -30.40 -28.00 43.35
N LEU A 330 -31.70 -27.73 43.35
CA LEU A 330 -32.37 -26.84 42.38
C LEU A 330 -31.83 -25.41 42.53
N VAL A 331 -30.80 -25.07 41.76
CA VAL A 331 -30.39 -23.68 41.55
C VAL A 331 -31.36 -23.06 40.54
N LYS A 332 -32.25 -22.19 41.03
CA LYS A 332 -33.08 -21.31 40.20
C LYS A 332 -32.17 -20.46 39.31
N LYS A 333 -32.05 -20.83 38.04
CA LYS A 333 -31.45 -19.96 37.01
C LYS A 333 -32.33 -18.73 36.87
N SER A 334 -31.89 -17.63 37.45
CA SER A 334 -32.35 -16.30 37.07
C SER A 334 -31.84 -16.05 35.65
N TYR A 335 -32.75 -16.02 34.68
CA TYR A 335 -32.50 -15.49 33.35
C TYR A 335 -32.29 -13.98 33.50
N ARG A 336 -31.08 -13.56 33.88
CA ARG A 336 -30.60 -12.22 33.55
C ARG A 336 -30.32 -12.25 32.06
N ASN A 337 -31.24 -11.70 31.27
CA ASN A 337 -30.96 -11.29 29.91
C ASN A 337 -29.82 -10.26 29.97
N GLN A 338 -28.57 -10.74 29.89
CA GLN A 338 -27.46 -9.92 29.43
C GLN A 338 -27.75 -9.69 27.95
N VAL A 339 -28.43 -8.59 27.67
CA VAL A 339 -28.47 -8.02 26.32
C VAL A 339 -27.01 -7.73 25.98
N ASP A 340 -26.47 -8.49 25.04
CA ASP A 340 -25.16 -8.19 24.48
C ASP A 340 -25.28 -6.90 23.69
N LEU A 341 -24.98 -5.77 24.34
CA LEU A 341 -24.99 -4.44 23.73
C LEU A 341 -23.90 -4.27 22.67
N SER A 342 -23.04 -5.29 22.45
CA SER A 342 -22.03 -5.30 21.40
C SER A 342 -22.49 -5.96 20.11
N ALA A 343 -23.62 -6.69 20.12
CA ALA A 343 -24.21 -7.26 18.92
C ALA A 343 -25.05 -6.20 18.19
N LEU A 344 -24.62 -5.80 16.98
CA LEU A 344 -25.50 -5.09 16.05
C LEU A 344 -26.73 -5.97 15.75
N ASP A 345 -27.88 -5.32 15.53
CA ASP A 345 -29.11 -6.01 15.13
C ASP A 345 -28.82 -6.91 13.90
N PRO A 346 -28.99 -8.24 14.01
CA PRO A 346 -28.76 -9.18 12.91
C PRO A 346 -29.59 -8.87 11.65
N ASN A 347 -30.67 -8.09 11.78
CA ASN A 347 -31.54 -7.67 10.68
C ASN A 347 -31.22 -6.26 10.15
N SER A 348 -30.16 -5.60 10.64
CA SER A 348 -29.79 -4.27 10.16
C SER A 348 -29.26 -4.32 8.72
N VAL A 349 -29.87 -3.52 7.83
CA VAL A 349 -29.41 -3.35 6.45
C VAL A 349 -28.21 -2.42 6.46
N VAL A 350 -27.02 -2.97 6.23
CA VAL A 350 -25.77 -2.20 6.23
C VAL A 350 -25.51 -1.62 4.83
N GLN A 351 -24.91 -0.43 4.76
CA GLN A 351 -24.55 0.20 3.50
C GLN A 351 -23.60 -0.67 2.68
N THR A 352 -23.80 -0.67 1.36
CA THR A 352 -22.91 -1.31 0.40
C THR A 352 -21.88 -0.30 -0.10
N GLY A 353 -20.62 -0.74 -0.19
CA GLY A 353 -19.50 0.08 -0.64
C GLY A 353 -19.41 0.23 -2.16
N PRO A 354 -18.45 1.03 -2.66
CA PRO A 354 -18.12 1.03 -4.08
C PRO A 354 -17.64 -0.36 -4.53
N GLY A 355 -17.86 -0.70 -5.80
CA GLY A 355 -17.29 -1.92 -6.36
C GLY A 355 -15.75 -1.85 -6.36
N LEU A 356 -15.10 -2.76 -5.64
CA LEU A 356 -13.64 -2.84 -5.64
C LEU A 356 -13.14 -3.43 -6.96
N PRO A 357 -12.16 -2.79 -7.63
CA PRO A 357 -11.51 -3.40 -8.77
C PRO A 357 -10.71 -4.64 -8.35
N ASP A 358 -10.78 -5.68 -9.16
CA ASP A 358 -10.05 -6.94 -8.95
C ASP A 358 -8.70 -6.99 -9.68
N TRP A 359 -8.43 -6.01 -10.55
CA TRP A 359 -7.19 -5.95 -11.30
C TRP A 359 -6.01 -5.52 -10.42
N GLN A 360 -4.93 -6.31 -10.51
CA GLN A 360 -3.67 -6.07 -9.80
C GLN A 360 -2.45 -6.23 -10.72
N GLY A 361 -2.66 -6.66 -11.97
CA GLY A 361 -1.58 -7.09 -12.85
C GLY A 361 -0.77 -5.96 -13.48
N TRP A 362 -1.28 -4.74 -13.59
CA TRP A 362 -0.55 -3.66 -14.27
C TRP A 362 0.50 -3.01 -13.37
N ARG A 363 0.63 -1.67 -13.44
CA ARG A 363 1.64 -0.95 -12.68
C ARG A 363 1.11 -0.68 -11.27
N SER A 364 1.92 -1.01 -10.27
CA SER A 364 1.68 -0.64 -8.88
C SER A 364 2.86 0.14 -8.33
N VAL A 365 2.59 1.19 -7.55
CA VAL A 365 3.61 1.99 -6.88
C VAL A 365 3.37 1.93 -5.37
N SER A 366 4.41 1.57 -4.61
CA SER A 366 4.36 1.61 -3.14
C SER A 366 4.79 2.99 -2.65
N LEU A 367 3.98 3.58 -1.78
CA LEU A 367 4.22 4.85 -1.09
C LEU A 367 4.16 4.59 0.42
N VAL A 368 5.15 5.08 1.16
CA VAL A 368 5.28 4.79 2.60
C VAL A 368 5.52 6.09 3.37
N TRP A 369 4.81 6.25 4.49
CA TRP A 369 5.01 7.31 5.47
C TRP A 369 5.24 6.68 6.84
N SER A 370 6.35 7.04 7.46
CA SER A 370 6.84 6.51 8.72
C SER A 370 6.83 7.61 9.78
N GLY A 371 6.04 7.40 10.83
CA GLY A 371 5.88 8.37 11.92
C GLY A 371 4.47 8.96 11.96
N PRO A 372 4.20 9.87 12.91
CA PRO A 372 2.85 10.42 13.10
C PRO A 372 2.34 11.14 11.85
N VAL A 373 1.36 10.55 11.17
CA VAL A 373 0.68 11.10 9.98
C VAL A 373 -0.62 11.74 10.41
N ARG A 374 -0.76 13.04 10.14
CA ARG A 374 -1.93 13.82 10.55
C ARG A 374 -3.14 13.57 9.63
N PRO A 375 -4.38 13.78 10.12
CA PRO A 375 -5.59 13.63 9.31
C PRO A 375 -5.54 14.35 7.96
N ASP A 376 -5.06 15.60 7.95
CA ASP A 376 -5.04 16.53 6.83
C ASP A 376 -3.80 16.40 5.92
N GLU A 377 -2.93 15.43 6.19
CA GLU A 377 -1.71 15.23 5.41
C GLU A 377 -2.02 14.72 4.00
N THR A 378 -1.40 15.38 3.00
CA THR A 378 -1.59 15.08 1.57
C THR A 378 -0.25 14.87 0.87
N SER A 379 -0.27 14.05 -0.19
CA SER A 379 0.87 13.74 -1.04
C SER A 379 0.60 14.20 -2.48
N ARG A 380 1.67 14.55 -3.22
CA ARG A 380 1.57 15.13 -4.56
C ARG A 380 2.19 14.27 -5.64
#